data_AF-A0A5J9VY39-F1
#
_entry.id   AF-A0A5J9VY39-F1
#
_cell.length_a   1.000
_cell.length_b   1.000
_cell.length_c   1.000
_cell.angle_alpha   90.00
_cell.angle_beta   90.00
_cell.angle_gamma   90.00
#
_symmetry.space_group_name_H-M   'P 1'
#
loop_
_entity.id
_entity.type
_entity.pdbx_description
1 polymer ?
#
loop_
_entity_poly.entity_id
_entity_poly.type
_entity_poly.pdbx_seq_one_letter_code
_entity_poly.pdbx_strand_id
1 'polypeptide(L)'
;MASQIESHRTSAEVVKGDAICNKKTIELLEEIGLPKGLLPLEDIQEFGYNRATGFMWLVQGKKKVEHTFKKIKQTVSYAAEVTAFVEKGKLRKITGVKTKELMLWLSVVEVYIADATPEKVTFKTGTGLSDSFDATAFALGEMPILLSELLTSAGNAMEKREYRVLLVSKISKPTPLDVEDKLQRALLRAQVIADEAMGRLVTNHAMLLQLDMLTKAIYRGSYTLDTFSKNTHVFEQMEKSLDYLSSMIIDVKELVVFLTSYPCMYRQPYSMHLLLDNCMFGRQMEAERIINFLLQTQPHGAENLEVLPIIGPGKVGKSTLVAHVCKDERVLGHFSEVIVLHDHDFTDHELVTLIERCETKHQNQLSNSNKDRRVLFVVELVGDLKEDAWNMLYSASKRCVPRCSKIIVTSRSDKIKNLGTTEAVTLNYLSHEAYWYFFKTLTFGSINPEMHPRLAYVAMEIARVLNGSFLCIVGTAYLLRDNFEIHFWSKILAFLRRRVQKHVLRFGEHPFDLVDQNRISHHRRMVTPSEYFVVYRQYECPPEAEVPMIRTVDLMYGSIKCHGKFEALAWRSPLPPYYSYVYTCEIQEQKSTAAKRKRSMKIGVTLS
;
A
#
# COMPACT_ATOMS: atom_id res chain seq x y z
N MET A 1 -31.02 24.78 -7.07
CA MET A 1 -29.89 25.28 -7.89
C MET A 1 -30.19 25.27 -9.39
N ALA A 2 -30.89 24.27 -9.96
CA ALA A 2 -31.21 24.24 -11.40
C ALA A 2 -32.03 25.45 -11.91
N SER A 3 -33.01 25.95 -11.13
CA SER A 3 -33.87 27.07 -11.57
C SER A 3 -33.19 28.45 -11.62
N GLN A 4 -32.01 28.62 -11.01
CA GLN A 4 -31.24 29.88 -11.06
C GLN A 4 -30.27 29.95 -12.25
N ILE A 5 -29.83 28.81 -12.79
CA ILE A 5 -28.92 28.78 -13.96
C ILE A 5 -29.72 29.03 -15.25
N GLU A 6 -30.94 28.52 -15.35
CA GLU A 6 -31.84 28.70 -16.50
C GLU A 6 -32.13 30.20 -16.78
N SER A 7 -32.32 31.01 -15.72
CA SER A 7 -32.56 32.45 -15.85
C SER A 7 -31.36 33.23 -16.39
N HIS A 8 -30.14 32.72 -16.23
CA HIS A 8 -28.93 33.35 -16.78
C HIS A 8 -28.71 33.01 -18.26
N ARG A 9 -29.37 31.98 -18.80
CA ARG A 9 -29.32 31.63 -20.23
C ARG A 9 -30.29 32.44 -21.08
N THR A 10 -31.31 33.05 -20.46
CA THR A 10 -32.27 33.91 -21.15
C THR A 10 -31.57 35.09 -21.81
N SER A 11 -31.83 35.31 -23.11
CA SER A 11 -31.24 36.38 -23.92
C SER A 11 -29.72 36.26 -24.18
N ALA A 12 -29.14 35.07 -24.02
CA ALA A 12 -27.75 34.81 -24.41
C ALA A 12 -27.56 34.71 -25.93
N GLU A 13 -26.38 35.11 -26.40
CA GLU A 13 -25.92 34.77 -27.74
C GLU A 13 -25.52 33.29 -27.74
N VAL A 14 -26.28 32.44 -28.44
CA VAL A 14 -26.01 31.00 -28.55
C VAL A 14 -25.62 30.65 -29.97
N VAL A 15 -24.45 30.04 -30.14
CA VAL A 15 -23.98 29.51 -31.42
C VAL A 15 -23.74 28.01 -31.31
N LYS A 16 -23.89 27.30 -32.43
CA LYS A 16 -23.69 25.86 -32.52
C LYS A 16 -22.69 25.50 -33.61
N GLY A 17 -21.94 24.43 -33.38
CA GLY A 17 -20.94 23.90 -34.31
C GLY A 17 -19.51 24.30 -33.95
N ASP A 18 -18.61 23.31 -34.01
CA ASP A 18 -17.26 23.33 -33.44
C ASP A 18 -16.42 24.54 -33.90
N ALA A 19 -16.34 24.80 -35.21
CA ALA A 19 -15.55 25.90 -35.75
C ALA A 19 -16.02 27.29 -35.28
N ILE A 20 -17.34 27.50 -35.22
CA ILE A 20 -17.93 28.80 -34.83
C ILE A 20 -17.82 28.98 -33.30
N CYS A 21 -18.06 27.91 -32.53
CA CYS A 21 -17.94 27.92 -31.08
C CYS A 21 -16.48 28.19 -30.64
N ASN A 22 -15.51 27.54 -31.28
CA ASN A 22 -14.09 27.80 -31.03
C ASN A 22 -13.71 29.25 -31.32
N LYS A 23 -14.15 29.79 -32.46
CA LYS A 23 -13.92 31.19 -32.81
C LYS A 23 -14.50 32.14 -31.76
N LYS A 24 -15.75 31.92 -31.33
CA LYS A 24 -16.42 32.74 -30.30
C LYS A 24 -15.76 32.64 -28.92
N THR A 25 -15.26 31.46 -28.57
CA THR A 25 -14.51 31.26 -27.31
C THR A 25 -13.21 32.08 -27.30
N ILE A 26 -12.46 32.05 -28.42
CA ILE A 26 -11.23 32.82 -28.58
C ILE A 26 -11.52 34.34 -28.54
N GLU A 27 -12.55 34.78 -29.26
CA GLU A 27 -13.00 36.19 -29.25
C GLU A 27 -13.35 36.65 -27.83
N LEU A 28 -14.07 35.83 -27.05
CA LEU A 28 -14.44 36.16 -25.68
C LEU A 28 -13.21 36.24 -24.76
N LEU A 29 -12.28 35.29 -24.84
CA LEU A 29 -11.06 35.30 -24.04
C LEU A 29 -10.19 36.52 -24.35
N GLU A 30 -10.11 36.91 -25.62
CA GLU A 30 -9.44 38.13 -26.06
C GLU A 30 -10.15 39.40 -25.55
N GLU A 31 -11.49 39.45 -25.65
CA GLU A 31 -12.31 40.57 -25.16
C GLU A 31 -12.07 40.84 -23.66
N ILE A 32 -11.90 39.79 -22.87
CA ILE A 32 -11.67 39.90 -21.43
C ILE A 32 -10.18 39.93 -21.03
N GLY A 33 -9.27 39.84 -21.99
CA GLY A 33 -7.83 39.90 -21.73
C GLY A 33 -7.22 38.64 -21.10
N LEU A 34 -7.85 37.48 -21.25
CA LEU A 34 -7.26 36.18 -20.86
C LEU A 34 -6.57 35.50 -22.06
N PRO A 35 -5.62 34.57 -21.86
CA PRO A 35 -4.94 33.91 -22.97
C PRO A 35 -5.90 33.10 -23.85
N LYS A 36 -5.77 33.27 -25.16
CA LYS A 36 -6.67 32.66 -26.16
C LYS A 36 -6.70 31.12 -26.15
N GLY A 37 -5.65 30.48 -25.65
CA GLY A 37 -5.53 29.01 -25.54
C GLY A 37 -5.91 28.46 -24.16
N LEU A 38 -6.52 29.27 -23.28
CA LEU A 38 -6.87 28.87 -21.92
C LEU A 38 -7.92 27.73 -21.85
N LEU A 39 -8.83 27.69 -22.82
CA LEU A 39 -9.90 26.68 -22.92
C LEU A 39 -9.74 25.88 -24.23
N PRO A 40 -8.76 24.96 -24.33
CA PRO A 40 -8.49 24.18 -25.54
C PRO A 40 -9.47 23.01 -25.67
N LEU A 41 -10.76 23.33 -25.83
CA LEU A 41 -11.82 22.34 -26.04
C LEU A 41 -11.90 21.95 -27.52
N GLU A 42 -12.15 20.66 -27.77
CA GLU A 42 -12.40 20.11 -29.10
C GLU A 42 -13.84 19.59 -29.16
N ASP A 43 -14.45 19.58 -30.36
CA ASP A 43 -15.81 19.08 -30.58
C ASP A 43 -16.86 19.87 -29.74
N ILE A 44 -16.78 21.19 -29.78
CA ILE A 44 -17.71 22.10 -29.09
C ILE A 44 -19.03 22.17 -29.88
N GLN A 45 -20.09 21.62 -29.31
CA GLN A 45 -21.41 21.59 -29.93
C GLN A 45 -22.16 22.90 -29.75
N GLU A 46 -21.99 23.56 -28.61
CA GLU A 46 -22.70 24.78 -28.25
C GLU A 46 -21.81 25.72 -27.43
N PHE A 47 -21.83 27.00 -27.79
CA PHE A 47 -21.28 28.10 -27.01
C PHE A 47 -22.44 29.06 -26.71
N GLY A 48 -22.58 29.44 -25.45
CA GLY A 48 -23.53 30.47 -25.04
C GLY A 48 -22.86 31.55 -24.20
N TYR A 49 -23.15 32.82 -24.49
CA TYR A 49 -22.70 33.93 -23.68
C TYR A 49 -23.78 34.99 -23.51
N ASN A 50 -24.13 35.27 -22.26
CA ASN A 50 -25.06 36.33 -21.90
C ASN A 50 -24.28 37.56 -21.44
N ARG A 51 -24.16 38.56 -22.32
CA ARG A 51 -23.46 39.82 -22.03
C ARG A 51 -24.06 40.61 -20.87
N ALA A 52 -25.37 40.51 -20.62
CA ALA A 52 -26.04 41.26 -19.56
C ALA A 52 -25.72 40.70 -18.16
N THR A 53 -25.55 39.38 -18.05
CA THR A 53 -25.26 38.70 -16.77
C THR A 53 -23.80 38.30 -16.61
N GLY A 54 -23.01 38.35 -17.70
CA GLY A 54 -21.66 37.83 -17.77
C GLY A 54 -21.59 36.30 -17.74
N PHE A 55 -22.71 35.59 -17.85
CA PHE A 55 -22.72 34.12 -17.76
C PHE A 55 -22.36 33.48 -19.10
N MET A 56 -21.41 32.54 -19.09
CA MET A 56 -21.01 31.75 -20.26
C MET A 56 -21.12 30.25 -20.02
N TRP A 57 -21.35 29.49 -21.10
CA TRP A 57 -21.23 28.04 -21.09
C TRP A 57 -20.69 27.48 -22.41
N LEU A 58 -20.06 26.31 -22.30
CA LEU A 58 -19.49 25.53 -23.39
C LEU A 58 -19.96 24.09 -23.25
N VAL A 59 -20.54 23.52 -24.31
CA VAL A 59 -20.96 22.11 -24.34
C VAL A 59 -20.13 21.38 -25.38
N GLN A 60 -19.46 20.32 -24.98
CA GLN A 60 -18.64 19.46 -25.85
C GLN A 60 -19.35 18.12 -26.11
N GLY A 61 -19.11 17.50 -27.27
CA GLY A 61 -19.72 16.22 -27.63
C GLY A 61 -19.20 15.04 -26.80
N LYS A 62 -17.99 15.14 -26.24
CA LYS A 62 -17.37 14.13 -25.38
C LYS A 62 -17.77 14.33 -23.91
N LYS A 63 -18.08 13.24 -23.20
CA LYS A 63 -18.45 13.29 -21.76
C LYS A 63 -17.36 13.90 -20.87
N LYS A 64 -16.09 13.73 -21.25
CA LYS A 64 -14.92 14.23 -20.53
C LYS A 64 -13.74 14.33 -21.50
N VAL A 65 -12.99 15.42 -21.43
CA VAL A 65 -11.74 15.63 -22.19
C VAL A 65 -10.64 15.99 -21.20
N GLU A 66 -9.44 15.46 -21.39
CA GLU A 66 -8.25 15.81 -20.62
C GLU A 66 -7.24 16.47 -21.55
N HIS A 67 -6.68 17.60 -21.14
CA HIS A 67 -5.67 18.35 -21.88
C HIS A 67 -4.44 18.58 -21.01
N THR A 68 -3.24 18.46 -21.59
CA THR A 68 -1.99 18.74 -20.88
C THR A 68 -1.29 19.94 -21.49
N PHE A 69 -1.17 21.02 -20.70
CA PHE A 69 -0.43 22.22 -21.10
C PHE A 69 1.07 21.94 -21.05
N LYS A 70 1.69 21.67 -22.21
CA LYS A 70 3.08 21.18 -22.32
C LYS A 70 4.11 22.08 -21.62
N LYS A 71 3.95 23.40 -21.68
CA LYS A 71 4.89 24.37 -21.10
C LYS A 71 4.96 24.31 -19.58
N ILE A 72 3.83 24.02 -18.92
CA ILE A 72 3.73 23.92 -17.45
C ILE A 72 3.58 22.48 -16.95
N LYS A 73 3.47 21.51 -17.87
CA LYS A 73 3.25 20.08 -17.57
C LYS A 73 2.02 19.80 -16.70
N GLN A 74 1.02 20.68 -16.76
CA GLN A 74 -0.21 20.58 -15.98
C GLN A 74 -1.31 19.92 -16.80
N THR A 75 -1.97 18.90 -16.23
CA THR A 75 -3.13 18.24 -16.83
C THR A 75 -4.43 18.79 -16.26
N VAL A 76 -5.33 19.21 -17.14
CA VAL A 76 -6.65 19.75 -16.81
C VAL A 76 -7.72 18.89 -17.47
N SER A 77 -8.80 18.62 -16.74
CA SER A 77 -9.97 17.91 -17.22
C SER A 77 -11.15 18.85 -17.38
N TYR A 78 -11.83 18.71 -18.50
CA TYR A 78 -13.06 19.40 -18.86
C TYR A 78 -14.22 18.42 -18.93
N ALA A 79 -15.30 18.72 -18.22
CA ALA A 79 -16.56 18.00 -18.25
C ALA A 79 -17.33 18.27 -19.56
N ALA A 80 -18.39 17.50 -19.80
CA ALA A 80 -19.29 17.68 -20.96
C ALA A 80 -19.82 19.12 -21.08
N GLU A 81 -19.99 19.80 -19.94
CA GLU A 81 -20.42 21.19 -19.86
C GLU A 81 -19.51 21.97 -18.93
N VAL A 82 -18.98 23.09 -19.42
CA VAL A 82 -18.17 24.04 -18.66
C VAL A 82 -18.94 25.35 -18.55
N THR A 83 -19.08 25.91 -17.35
CA THR A 83 -19.77 27.19 -17.14
C THR A 83 -18.92 28.13 -16.29
N ALA A 84 -19.08 29.44 -16.49
CA ALA A 84 -18.39 30.46 -15.70
C ALA A 84 -19.12 31.80 -15.75
N PHE A 85 -18.82 32.67 -14.80
CA PHE A 85 -19.14 34.10 -14.88
C PHE A 85 -17.90 34.88 -15.31
N VAL A 86 -18.08 35.73 -16.30
CA VAL A 86 -17.05 36.49 -17.00
C VAL A 86 -16.97 37.91 -16.42
N GLU A 87 -15.76 38.32 -16.08
CA GLU A 87 -15.39 39.68 -15.68
C GLU A 87 -14.12 40.08 -16.46
N LYS A 88 -13.81 41.38 -16.53
CA LYS A 88 -12.58 41.83 -17.19
C LYS A 88 -11.36 41.23 -16.49
N GLY A 89 -10.53 40.50 -17.22
CA GLY A 89 -9.34 39.81 -16.72
C GLY A 89 -9.62 38.59 -15.83
N LYS A 90 -10.88 38.14 -15.69
CA LYS A 90 -11.26 37.15 -14.69
C LYS A 90 -12.44 36.26 -15.12
N LEU A 91 -12.34 34.97 -14.81
CA LEU A 91 -13.43 34.00 -14.80
C LEU A 91 -13.67 33.55 -13.35
N ARG A 92 -14.91 33.56 -12.89
CA ARG A 92 -15.29 33.15 -11.52
C ARG A 92 -16.45 32.17 -11.51
N LYS A 93 -16.58 31.43 -10.41
CA LYS A 93 -17.57 30.35 -10.23
C LYS A 93 -17.54 29.34 -11.38
N ILE A 94 -16.32 28.98 -11.79
CA ILE A 94 -16.10 28.02 -12.88
C ILE A 94 -16.63 26.65 -12.43
N THR A 95 -17.35 25.98 -13.32
CA THR A 95 -17.78 24.59 -13.14
C THR A 95 -17.34 23.75 -14.33
N GLY A 96 -17.11 22.46 -14.11
CA GLY A 96 -16.72 21.54 -15.18
C GLY A 96 -15.23 21.54 -15.53
N VAL A 97 -14.42 22.38 -14.88
CA VAL A 97 -12.94 22.38 -15.04
C VAL A 97 -12.29 21.84 -13.77
N LYS A 98 -11.43 20.83 -13.92
CA LYS A 98 -10.63 20.28 -12.83
C LYS A 98 -9.16 20.26 -13.19
N THR A 99 -8.30 20.71 -12.28
CA THR A 99 -6.85 20.59 -12.40
C THR A 99 -6.37 19.38 -11.61
N LYS A 100 -5.33 18.71 -12.10
CA LYS A 100 -4.71 17.58 -11.39
C LYS A 100 -3.57 18.11 -10.51
N GLU A 101 -3.87 18.39 -9.24
CA GLU A 101 -2.89 18.80 -8.23
C GLU A 101 -2.72 17.68 -7.21
N LEU A 102 -1.47 17.36 -6.83
CA LEU A 102 -1.18 16.36 -5.80
C LEU A 102 -1.90 15.00 -6.01
N MET A 103 -2.06 14.58 -7.28
CA MET A 103 -2.79 13.37 -7.71
C MET A 103 -4.31 13.39 -7.48
N LEU A 104 -4.89 14.52 -7.09
CA LEU A 104 -6.33 14.73 -6.94
C LEU A 104 -6.87 15.65 -8.04
N TRP A 105 -8.08 15.34 -8.51
CA TRP A 105 -8.81 16.21 -9.42
C TRP A 105 -9.53 17.30 -8.62
N LEU A 106 -8.92 18.48 -8.52
CA LEU A 106 -9.47 19.62 -7.81
C LEU A 106 -10.25 20.52 -8.76
N SER A 107 -11.44 20.96 -8.35
CA SER A 107 -12.25 21.88 -9.15
C SER A 107 -11.63 23.27 -9.16
N VAL A 108 -11.37 23.79 -10.36
CA VAL A 108 -10.96 25.19 -10.55
C VAL A 108 -12.21 26.05 -10.42
N VAL A 109 -12.19 27.04 -9.52
CA VAL A 109 -13.32 27.92 -9.24
C VAL A 109 -13.12 29.33 -9.78
N GLU A 110 -11.87 29.80 -9.88
CA GLU A 110 -11.55 31.10 -10.45
C GLU A 110 -10.25 31.06 -11.27
N VAL A 111 -10.20 31.88 -12.31
CA VAL A 111 -8.99 32.17 -13.09
C VAL A 111 -8.91 33.68 -13.30
N TYR A 112 -7.79 34.31 -13.02
CA TYR A 112 -7.64 35.76 -13.20
C TYR A 112 -6.20 36.18 -13.49
N ILE A 113 -6.05 37.34 -14.12
CA ILE A 113 -4.78 38.06 -14.21
C ILE A 113 -4.81 39.18 -13.18
N ALA A 114 -3.79 39.26 -12.33
CA ALA A 114 -3.68 40.31 -11.33
C ALA A 114 -3.11 41.59 -11.98
N ASP A 115 -3.70 42.75 -11.67
CA ASP A 115 -3.24 44.04 -12.21
C ASP A 115 -1.76 44.35 -11.89
N ALA A 116 -1.26 43.81 -10.78
CA ALA A 116 0.15 43.95 -10.38
C ALA A 116 1.13 43.12 -11.21
N THR A 117 0.67 42.07 -11.90
CA THR A 117 1.50 41.15 -12.70
C THR A 117 0.73 40.70 -13.95
N PRO A 118 0.57 41.58 -14.97
CA PRO A 118 -0.26 41.30 -16.15
C PRO A 118 0.26 40.13 -17.00
N GLU A 119 1.50 39.69 -16.78
CA GLU A 119 2.14 38.59 -17.49
C GLU A 119 1.81 37.21 -16.90
N LYS A 120 1.10 37.14 -15.76
CA LYS A 120 0.79 35.87 -15.08
C LYS A 120 -0.72 35.65 -14.93
N VAL A 121 -1.15 34.43 -15.23
CA VAL A 121 -2.50 33.93 -14.98
C VAL A 121 -2.50 33.11 -13.71
N THR A 122 -3.42 33.41 -12.80
CA THR A 122 -3.60 32.72 -11.52
C THR A 122 -4.87 31.89 -11.53
N PHE A 123 -4.77 30.64 -11.08
CA PHE A 123 -5.87 29.70 -10.94
C PHE A 123 -6.14 29.51 -9.44
N LYS A 124 -7.41 29.49 -9.04
CA LYS A 124 -7.82 29.17 -7.67
C LYS A 124 -8.72 27.93 -7.68
N THR A 125 -8.47 27.02 -6.75
CA THR A 125 -9.28 25.83 -6.54
C THR A 125 -10.27 26.02 -5.40
N GLY A 126 -11.32 25.19 -5.37
CA GLY A 126 -12.36 25.25 -4.34
C GLY A 126 -11.85 24.93 -2.91
N THR A 127 -10.64 24.41 -2.78
CA THR A 127 -9.96 24.16 -1.49
C THR A 127 -9.15 25.35 -0.99
N GLY A 128 -9.08 26.44 -1.75
CA GLY A 128 -8.32 27.64 -1.41
C GLY A 128 -6.86 27.63 -1.88
N LEU A 129 -6.41 26.59 -2.59
CA LEU A 129 -5.09 26.58 -3.24
C LEU A 129 -5.10 27.51 -4.45
N SER A 130 -3.94 28.11 -4.74
CA SER A 130 -3.78 28.97 -5.90
C SER A 130 -2.39 28.88 -6.50
N ASP A 131 -2.33 28.74 -7.82
CA ASP A 131 -1.08 28.71 -8.58
C ASP A 131 -1.09 29.78 -9.67
N SER A 132 0.07 30.41 -9.88
CA SER A 132 0.27 31.44 -10.90
C SER A 132 1.30 30.98 -11.94
N PHE A 133 0.91 31.05 -13.21
CA PHE A 133 1.72 30.62 -14.35
C PHE A 133 1.90 31.76 -15.35
N ASP A 134 2.95 31.68 -16.16
CA ASP A 134 3.18 32.61 -17.26
C ASP A 134 2.03 32.54 -18.28
N ALA A 135 1.44 33.67 -18.65
CA ALA A 135 0.33 33.76 -19.60
C ALA A 135 0.67 33.15 -20.97
N THR A 136 1.93 33.20 -21.39
CA THR A 136 2.41 32.61 -22.65
C THR A 136 2.35 31.08 -22.66
N ALA A 137 2.18 30.45 -21.49
CA ALA A 137 1.95 29.01 -21.38
C ALA A 137 0.58 28.58 -21.93
N PHE A 138 -0.37 29.51 -21.97
CA PHE A 138 -1.75 29.31 -22.42
C PHE A 138 -2.08 30.09 -23.69
N ALA A 139 -1.06 30.60 -24.40
CA ALA A 139 -1.27 31.14 -25.73
C ALA A 139 -1.76 30.03 -26.68
N LEU A 140 -2.51 30.39 -27.72
CA LEU A 140 -2.77 29.48 -28.84
C LEU A 140 -1.41 28.98 -29.33
N GLY A 141 -1.15 27.69 -29.20
CA GLY A 141 0.09 27.10 -29.70
C GLY A 141 0.27 27.43 -31.17
N GLU A 142 1.51 27.60 -31.63
CA GLU A 142 1.82 27.52 -33.04
C GLU A 142 1.19 26.22 -33.56
N MET A 143 0.10 26.35 -34.30
CA MET A 143 -0.59 25.23 -34.91
C MET A 143 0.43 24.48 -35.78
N PRO A 144 0.47 23.14 -35.75
CA PRO A 144 1.19 22.35 -36.74
C PRO A 144 0.42 22.34 -38.09
N ILE A 145 -0.08 23.50 -38.52
CA ILE A 145 -0.52 23.76 -39.89
C ILE A 145 0.49 24.78 -40.39
N LEU A 146 1.53 24.27 -41.06
CA LEU A 146 2.57 24.94 -41.86
C LEU A 146 3.85 24.10 -41.92
N LEU A 147 3.92 22.92 -41.30
CA LEU A 147 5.01 21.96 -41.56
C LEU A 147 4.97 21.41 -42.99
N SER A 148 3.79 21.30 -43.62
CA SER A 148 3.68 20.95 -45.04
C SER A 148 4.17 22.08 -45.97
N GLU A 149 3.96 23.34 -45.59
CA GLU A 149 4.39 24.49 -46.41
C GLU A 149 5.88 24.80 -46.24
N LEU A 150 6.44 24.70 -45.02
CA LEU A 150 7.89 24.85 -44.77
C LEU A 150 8.73 23.73 -45.39
N LEU A 151 8.19 22.51 -45.51
CA LEU A 151 8.86 21.41 -46.23
C LEU A 151 8.87 21.62 -47.75
N THR A 152 8.03 22.52 -48.27
CA THR A 152 7.97 22.83 -49.70
C THR A 152 8.92 23.99 -50.07
N SER A 153 9.29 24.87 -49.12
CA SER A 153 10.12 26.05 -49.41
C SER A 153 11.60 25.95 -48.98
N ALA A 154 12.01 24.94 -48.21
CA ALA A 154 13.41 24.78 -47.79
C ALA A 154 14.20 23.82 -48.71
N GLY A 155 14.50 24.30 -49.91
CA GLY A 155 15.49 23.67 -50.79
C GLY A 155 16.91 23.98 -50.33
N ASN A 156 17.50 23.19 -49.43
CA ASN A 156 18.96 23.02 -49.34
C ASN A 156 19.35 21.77 -48.51
N ALA A 157 20.27 20.97 -49.06
CA ALA A 157 20.60 19.62 -48.58
C ALA A 157 21.52 19.56 -47.34
N MET A 158 22.01 20.70 -46.82
CA MET A 158 22.99 20.72 -45.71
C MET A 158 22.36 20.70 -44.31
N GLU A 159 21.19 21.31 -44.09
CA GLU A 159 20.50 21.26 -42.79
C GLU A 159 19.89 19.88 -42.49
N LYS A 160 19.63 19.06 -43.51
CA LYS A 160 19.08 17.70 -43.35
C LYS A 160 19.97 16.74 -42.56
N ARG A 161 21.24 17.05 -42.27
CA ARG A 161 22.10 16.17 -41.46
C ARG A 161 22.03 16.48 -39.97
N GLU A 162 22.13 17.74 -39.56
CA GLU A 162 22.05 18.12 -38.15
C GLU A 162 20.64 17.90 -37.57
N TYR A 163 19.59 18.31 -38.28
CA TYR A 163 18.21 18.06 -37.82
C TYR A 163 17.87 16.57 -37.80
N ARG A 164 18.48 15.76 -38.67
CA ARG A 164 18.27 14.31 -38.69
C ARG A 164 19.07 13.59 -37.61
N VAL A 165 20.24 14.08 -37.20
CA VAL A 165 20.98 13.59 -36.02
C VAL A 165 20.25 13.99 -34.72
N LEU A 166 19.68 15.19 -34.66
CA LEU A 166 18.88 15.66 -33.53
C LEU A 166 17.53 14.93 -33.43
N LEU A 167 16.88 14.61 -34.57
CA LEU A 167 15.70 13.75 -34.60
C LEU A 167 16.05 12.30 -34.29
N VAL A 168 17.13 11.73 -34.84
CA VAL A 168 17.52 10.33 -34.59
C VAL A 168 17.93 10.12 -33.13
N SER A 169 18.54 11.11 -32.47
CA SER A 169 18.82 11.06 -31.01
C SER A 169 17.56 11.24 -30.15
N LYS A 170 16.53 11.95 -30.62
CA LYS A 170 15.21 12.06 -29.94
C LYS A 170 14.23 10.93 -30.29
N ILE A 171 14.45 10.17 -31.37
CA ILE A 171 13.56 9.12 -31.90
C ILE A 171 14.17 7.71 -31.74
N SER A 172 15.46 7.59 -31.42
CA SER A 172 16.04 6.31 -31.00
C SER A 172 15.28 5.81 -29.78
N LYS A 173 14.56 4.70 -29.92
CA LYS A 173 13.95 4.01 -28.78
C LYS A 173 15.07 3.75 -27.76
N PRO A 174 14.85 4.03 -26.47
CA PRO A 174 15.87 3.80 -25.46
C PRO A 174 16.27 2.33 -25.48
N THR A 175 17.57 2.06 -25.35
CA THR A 175 18.04 0.68 -25.29
C THR A 175 17.57 0.03 -23.98
N PRO A 176 17.44 -1.31 -23.92
CA PRO A 176 17.11 -2.01 -22.67
C PRO A 176 18.01 -1.65 -21.49
N LEU A 177 19.32 -1.50 -21.71
CA LEU A 177 20.26 -1.03 -20.70
C LEU A 177 19.97 0.42 -20.26
N ASP A 178 19.66 1.33 -21.18
CA ASP A 178 19.33 2.71 -20.83
C ASP A 178 18.08 2.81 -19.95
N VAL A 179 17.06 1.98 -20.21
CA VAL A 179 15.84 1.94 -19.39
C VAL A 179 16.14 1.33 -18.03
N GLU A 180 16.99 0.30 -17.95
CA GLU A 180 17.42 -0.33 -16.71
C GLU A 180 18.13 0.67 -15.79
N ASP A 181 19.14 1.37 -16.31
CA ASP A 181 19.89 2.41 -15.58
C ASP A 181 19.00 3.57 -15.13
N LYS A 182 18.04 3.97 -15.96
CA LYS A 182 17.06 5.02 -15.60
C LYS A 182 16.14 4.54 -14.49
N LEU A 183 15.66 3.29 -14.54
CA LEU A 183 14.80 2.71 -13.51
C LEU A 183 15.55 2.56 -12.19
N GLN A 184 16.79 2.08 -12.20
CA GLN A 184 17.64 2.02 -11.00
C GLN A 184 17.81 3.41 -10.36
N ARG A 185 18.16 4.43 -11.15
CA ARG A 185 18.28 5.81 -10.64
C ARG A 185 16.97 6.35 -10.08
N ALA A 186 15.84 6.07 -10.73
CA ALA A 186 14.53 6.48 -10.25
C ALA A 186 14.17 5.79 -8.93
N LEU A 187 14.43 4.47 -8.82
CA LEU A 187 14.23 3.70 -7.59
C LEU A 187 15.05 4.25 -6.43
N LEU A 188 16.34 4.55 -6.66
CA LEU A 188 17.20 5.15 -5.63
C LEU A 188 16.63 6.49 -5.13
N ARG A 189 16.18 7.36 -6.04
CA ARG A 189 15.57 8.64 -5.67
C ARG A 189 14.29 8.45 -4.88
N ALA A 190 13.41 7.56 -5.33
CA ALA A 190 12.17 7.24 -4.64
C ALA A 190 12.43 6.68 -3.24
N GLN A 191 13.41 5.78 -3.10
CA GLN A 191 13.81 5.21 -1.80
C GLN A 191 14.30 6.29 -0.84
N VAL A 192 15.14 7.22 -1.30
CA VAL A 192 15.62 8.34 -0.46
C VAL A 192 14.46 9.22 0.00
N ILE A 193 13.49 9.52 -0.87
CA ILE A 193 12.30 10.30 -0.50
C ILE A 193 11.45 9.53 0.52
N ALA A 194 11.24 8.23 0.30
CA ALA A 194 10.46 7.40 1.20
C ALA A 194 11.14 7.28 2.58
N ASP A 195 12.44 7.00 2.62
CA ASP A 195 13.20 6.90 3.87
C ASP A 195 13.18 8.23 4.65
N GLU A 196 13.34 9.37 3.97
CA GLU A 196 13.22 10.68 4.59
C GLU A 196 11.80 10.92 5.12
N ALA A 197 10.77 10.59 4.36
CA ALA A 197 9.37 10.75 4.78
C ALA A 197 9.03 9.88 5.99
N MET A 198 9.54 8.65 6.02
CA MET A 198 9.34 7.70 7.13
C MET A 198 10.11 8.11 8.39
N GLY A 199 11.19 8.88 8.25
CA GLY A 199 11.92 9.49 9.37
C GLY A 199 11.26 10.75 9.92
N ARG A 200 10.04 11.10 9.50
CA ARG A 200 9.30 12.30 9.89
C ARG A 200 7.98 11.92 10.52
N LEU A 201 7.51 12.74 11.46
CA LEU A 201 6.21 12.57 12.10
C LEU A 201 5.07 13.05 11.17
N VAL A 202 4.83 12.35 10.07
CA VAL A 202 3.80 12.74 9.10
C VAL A 202 2.41 12.38 9.63
N THR A 203 1.66 13.38 10.09
CA THR A 203 0.30 13.19 10.62
C THR A 203 -0.80 13.42 9.57
N ASN A 204 -0.47 14.07 8.45
CA ASN A 204 -1.44 14.35 7.40
C ASN A 204 -1.81 13.08 6.61
N HIS A 205 -3.10 12.76 6.59
CA HIS A 205 -3.61 11.55 5.94
C HIS A 205 -3.31 11.48 4.44
N ALA A 206 -3.39 12.60 3.72
CA ALA A 206 -3.12 12.63 2.28
C ALA A 206 -1.63 12.39 1.98
N MET A 207 -0.73 12.94 2.80
CA MET A 207 0.71 12.70 2.67
C MET A 207 1.07 11.24 2.98
N LEU A 208 0.46 10.67 4.02
CA LEU A 208 0.61 9.25 4.35
C LEU A 208 0.17 8.37 3.17
N LEU A 209 -0.98 8.66 2.54
CA LEU A 209 -1.42 7.93 1.34
C LEU A 209 -0.43 8.08 0.17
N GLN A 210 0.15 9.26 -0.05
CA GLN A 210 1.17 9.45 -1.09
C GLN A 210 2.44 8.64 -0.80
N LEU A 211 2.88 8.58 0.45
CA LEU A 211 4.03 7.78 0.87
C LEU A 211 3.76 6.28 0.67
N ASP A 212 2.57 5.80 1.00
CA ASP A 212 2.15 4.41 0.74
C ASP A 212 2.16 4.08 -0.76
N MET A 213 1.64 4.97 -1.59
CA MET A 213 1.70 4.82 -3.04
C MET A 213 3.15 4.76 -3.54
N LEU A 214 4.03 5.63 -3.05
CA LEU A 214 5.45 5.67 -3.44
C LEU A 214 6.16 4.39 -3.04
N THR A 215 5.91 3.91 -1.82
CA THR A 215 6.45 2.67 -1.29
C THR A 215 6.01 1.47 -2.15
N LYS A 216 4.72 1.40 -2.52
CA LYS A 216 4.21 0.37 -3.43
C LYS A 216 4.83 0.45 -4.83
N ALA A 217 5.09 1.66 -5.33
CA ALA A 217 5.76 1.87 -6.61
C ALA A 217 7.22 1.42 -6.57
N ILE A 218 7.93 1.67 -5.46
CA ILE A 218 9.30 1.16 -5.23
C ILE A 218 9.30 -0.37 -5.29
N TYR A 219 8.41 -1.03 -4.53
CA TYR A 219 8.34 -2.50 -4.52
C TYR A 219 8.10 -3.08 -5.92
N ARG A 220 7.14 -2.50 -6.66
CA ARG A 220 6.85 -2.91 -8.05
C ARG A 220 8.03 -2.67 -8.98
N GLY A 221 8.66 -1.50 -8.92
CA GLY A 221 9.80 -1.18 -9.77
C GLY A 221 11.00 -2.08 -9.49
N SER A 222 11.32 -2.35 -8.22
CA SER A 222 12.37 -3.29 -7.82
C SER A 222 12.07 -4.72 -8.29
N TYR A 223 10.82 -5.16 -8.17
CA TYR A 223 10.39 -6.47 -8.65
C TYR A 223 10.52 -6.60 -10.18
N THR A 224 10.10 -5.58 -10.94
CA THR A 224 10.24 -5.55 -12.40
C THR A 224 11.72 -5.59 -12.81
N LEU A 225 12.57 -4.80 -12.14
CA LEU A 225 14.01 -4.74 -12.39
C LEU A 225 14.67 -6.12 -12.19
N ASP A 226 14.44 -6.75 -11.04
CA ASP A 226 15.02 -8.07 -10.73
C ASP A 226 14.52 -9.17 -11.70
N THR A 227 13.27 -9.05 -12.17
CA THR A 227 12.69 -9.95 -13.19
C THR A 227 13.32 -9.76 -14.56
N PHE A 228 13.66 -8.52 -14.94
CA PHE A 228 14.21 -8.18 -16.25
C PHE A 228 15.60 -8.75 -16.48
N SER A 229 16.43 -8.89 -15.43
CA SER A 229 17.81 -9.42 -15.48
C SER A 229 18.00 -10.77 -16.21
N LYS A 230 16.91 -11.46 -16.61
CA LYS A 230 16.93 -12.70 -17.39
C LYS A 230 15.96 -12.79 -18.57
N ASN A 231 14.98 -11.90 -18.75
CA ASN A 231 13.90 -12.07 -19.75
C ASN A 231 13.78 -10.86 -20.69
N THR A 232 14.24 -11.01 -21.94
CA THR A 232 14.19 -9.98 -23.01
C THR A 232 12.78 -9.54 -23.42
N HIS A 233 11.75 -10.30 -23.06
CA HIS A 233 10.34 -10.00 -23.37
C HIS A 233 9.65 -9.04 -22.38
N VAL A 234 10.34 -8.57 -21.32
CA VAL A 234 9.74 -7.76 -20.24
C VAL A 234 10.04 -6.24 -20.40
N PHE A 235 10.64 -5.85 -21.53
CA PHE A 235 11.07 -4.47 -21.77
C PHE A 235 9.92 -3.43 -21.66
N GLU A 236 8.75 -3.73 -22.24
CA GLU A 236 7.58 -2.84 -22.17
C GLU A 236 7.04 -2.65 -20.73
N GLN A 237 7.13 -3.69 -19.90
CA GLN A 237 6.74 -3.60 -18.50
C GLN A 237 7.73 -2.75 -17.68
N MET A 238 9.01 -2.78 -18.06
CA MET A 238 10.06 -1.95 -17.45
C MET A 238 9.89 -0.47 -17.81
N GLU A 239 9.59 -0.16 -19.08
CA GLU A 239 9.25 1.20 -19.53
C GLU A 239 8.02 1.73 -18.77
N LYS A 240 6.93 0.94 -18.68
CA LYS A 240 5.74 1.32 -17.90
C LYS A 240 6.05 1.57 -16.42
N SER A 241 6.90 0.74 -15.83
CA SER A 241 7.31 0.90 -14.42
C SER A 241 8.14 2.16 -14.22
N LEU A 242 9.05 2.47 -15.16
CA LEU A 242 9.86 3.68 -15.16
C LEU A 242 9.00 4.94 -15.33
N ASP A 243 8.05 4.93 -16.26
CA ASP A 243 7.13 6.07 -16.50
C ASP A 243 6.26 6.32 -15.27
N TYR A 244 5.68 5.26 -14.70
CA TYR A 244 4.88 5.35 -13.49
C TYR A 244 5.69 5.91 -12.32
N LEU A 245 6.87 5.37 -12.05
CA LEU A 245 7.73 5.82 -10.95
C LEU A 245 8.24 7.26 -11.17
N SER A 246 8.59 7.62 -12.41
CA SER A 246 9.04 8.97 -12.75
C SER A 246 7.92 10.00 -12.59
N SER A 247 6.70 9.69 -13.02
CA SER A 247 5.52 10.52 -12.75
C SER A 247 5.32 10.70 -11.26
N MET A 248 5.37 9.61 -10.50
CA MET A 248 5.21 9.66 -9.06
C MET A 248 6.26 10.52 -8.36
N ILE A 249 7.53 10.40 -8.73
CA ILE A 249 8.61 11.22 -8.16
C ILE A 249 8.38 12.72 -8.44
N ILE A 250 7.85 13.06 -9.62
CA ILE A 250 7.46 14.45 -9.93
C ILE A 250 6.31 14.88 -9.02
N ASP A 251 5.28 14.04 -8.87
CA ASP A 251 4.10 14.34 -8.04
C ASP A 251 4.44 14.47 -6.55
N VAL A 252 5.41 13.71 -6.03
CA VAL A 252 5.87 13.80 -4.63
C VAL A 252 6.95 14.86 -4.40
N LYS A 253 7.35 15.63 -5.41
CA LYS A 253 8.34 16.70 -5.26
C LYS A 253 7.87 17.78 -4.26
N GLU A 254 6.57 18.08 -4.27
CA GLU A 254 5.96 18.99 -3.30
C GLU A 254 5.91 18.38 -1.90
N LEU A 255 5.66 17.07 -1.78
CA LEU A 255 5.71 16.34 -0.51
C LEU A 255 7.08 16.52 0.15
N VAL A 256 8.19 16.47 -0.60
CA VAL A 256 9.55 16.72 -0.06
C VAL A 256 9.68 18.10 0.58
N VAL A 257 9.04 19.13 0.02
CA VAL A 257 9.02 20.48 0.61
C VAL A 257 8.26 20.46 1.92
N PHE A 258 7.07 19.84 1.95
CA PHE A 258 6.27 19.73 3.17
C PHE A 258 6.94 18.90 4.26
N LEU A 259 7.70 17.85 3.91
CA LEU A 259 8.44 17.03 4.88
C LEU A 259 9.39 17.85 5.76
N THR A 260 9.94 18.95 5.22
CA THR A 260 10.82 19.85 5.99
C THR A 260 10.11 20.53 7.16
N SER A 261 8.78 20.66 7.10
CA SER A 261 7.96 21.23 8.18
C SER A 261 7.63 20.24 9.31
N TYR A 262 7.80 18.94 9.08
CA TYR A 262 7.54 17.92 10.09
C TYR A 262 8.78 17.66 10.95
N PRO A 263 8.62 17.46 12.27
CA PRO A 263 9.73 17.12 13.14
C PRO A 263 10.33 15.76 12.75
N CYS A 264 11.65 15.67 12.85
CA CYS A 264 12.41 14.45 12.59
C CYS A 264 12.25 13.48 13.77
N MET A 265 11.95 12.22 13.46
CA MET A 265 12.01 11.10 14.39
C MET A 265 13.44 10.52 14.35
N TYR A 266 13.93 9.95 15.45
CA TYR A 266 15.33 9.49 15.58
C TYR A 266 15.81 8.68 14.36
N ARG A 267 16.98 9.08 13.83
CA ARG A 267 17.59 8.60 12.59
C ARG A 267 18.02 7.13 12.66
N GLN A 268 17.25 6.23 12.08
CA GLN A 268 17.80 5.08 11.35
C GLN A 268 17.07 4.93 10.01
N PRO A 269 17.76 4.51 8.93
CA PRO A 269 17.09 4.14 7.69
C PRO A 269 15.99 3.12 7.98
N TYR A 270 14.83 3.25 7.33
CA TYR A 270 13.72 2.31 7.56
C TYR A 270 14.12 0.85 7.30
N SER A 271 15.01 0.61 6.33
CA SER A 271 15.64 -0.69 6.10
C SER A 271 16.46 -1.20 7.29
N MET A 272 17.14 -0.33 8.03
CA MET A 272 17.86 -0.70 9.26
C MET A 272 16.91 -1.09 10.38
N HIS A 273 15.74 -0.45 10.51
CA HIS A 273 14.72 -0.89 11.47
C HIS A 273 14.21 -2.30 11.18
N LEU A 274 14.16 -2.71 9.91
CA LEU A 274 13.82 -4.07 9.52
C LEU A 274 14.95 -5.07 9.84
N LEU A 275 16.20 -4.65 9.67
CA LEU A 275 17.37 -5.50 9.97
C LEU A 275 17.64 -5.68 11.46
N LEU A 276 17.30 -4.66 12.26
CA LEU A 276 17.38 -4.69 13.72
C LEU A 276 16.07 -5.18 14.35
N ASP A 277 15.12 -5.66 13.54
CA ASP A 277 13.84 -6.20 13.98
C ASP A 277 13.05 -5.25 14.91
N ASN A 278 13.14 -3.95 14.63
CA ASN A 278 12.54 -2.88 15.43
C ASN A 278 11.20 -2.39 14.89
N CYS A 279 10.85 -2.70 13.64
CA CYS A 279 9.61 -2.23 13.01
C CYS A 279 8.94 -3.33 12.16
N MET A 280 7.61 -3.28 12.10
CA MET A 280 6.82 -4.17 11.26
C MET A 280 6.83 -3.70 9.80
N PHE A 281 7.24 -4.59 8.88
CA PHE A 281 7.34 -4.26 7.46
C PHE A 281 5.98 -3.91 6.82
N GLY A 282 5.91 -2.73 6.19
CA GLY A 282 4.82 -2.36 5.28
C GLY A 282 3.48 -2.14 5.97
N ARG A 283 3.49 -1.74 7.25
CA ARG A 283 2.29 -1.51 8.08
C ARG A 283 2.17 -0.11 8.66
N GLN A 284 2.94 0.84 8.11
CA GLN A 284 3.03 2.20 8.65
C GLN A 284 1.70 2.92 8.58
N MET A 285 0.96 2.74 7.48
CA MET A 285 -0.35 3.33 7.29
C MET A 285 -1.36 2.83 8.31
N GLU A 286 -1.40 1.50 8.51
CA GLU A 286 -2.28 0.89 9.50
C GLU A 286 -1.87 1.32 10.92
N ALA A 287 -0.57 1.39 11.23
CA ALA A 287 -0.06 1.86 12.51
C ALA A 287 -0.49 3.31 12.80
N GLU A 288 -0.25 4.25 11.87
CA GLU A 288 -0.65 5.65 12.03
C GLU A 288 -2.17 5.82 12.10
N ARG A 289 -2.96 5.02 11.37
CA ARG A 289 -4.43 5.04 11.52
C ARG A 289 -4.85 4.65 12.93
N ILE A 290 -4.25 3.62 13.51
CA ILE A 290 -4.52 3.20 14.89
C ILE A 290 -4.07 4.28 15.87
N ILE A 291 -2.88 4.87 15.70
CA ILE A 291 -2.36 5.93 16.58
C ILE A 291 -3.26 7.17 16.53
N ASN A 292 -3.67 7.61 15.34
CA ASN A 292 -4.59 8.72 15.19
C ASN A 292 -5.93 8.44 15.88
N PHE A 293 -6.49 7.24 15.70
CA PHE A 293 -7.68 6.81 16.42
C PHE A 293 -7.46 6.88 17.93
N LEU A 294 -6.32 6.38 18.44
CA LEU A 294 -6.01 6.34 19.86
C LEU A 294 -5.87 7.74 20.47
N LEU A 295 -5.26 8.68 19.76
CA LEU A 295 -4.98 10.04 20.25
C LEU A 295 -6.14 11.02 20.08
N GLN A 296 -7.17 10.69 19.28
CA GLN A 296 -8.34 11.55 19.09
C GLN A 296 -9.07 11.83 20.42
N THR A 297 -9.22 13.11 20.75
CA THR A 297 -10.00 13.55 21.93
C THR A 297 -11.48 13.69 21.59
N GLN A 298 -12.34 13.10 22.43
CA GLN A 298 -13.79 13.21 22.29
C GLN A 298 -14.27 14.66 22.46
N PRO A 299 -15.26 15.11 21.66
CA PRO A 299 -16.01 16.31 21.99
C PRO A 299 -16.75 16.12 23.33
N HIS A 300 -16.87 17.18 24.11
CA HIS A 300 -17.57 17.16 25.39
C HIS A 300 -19.03 16.69 25.19
N GLY A 301 -19.36 15.46 25.59
CA GLY A 301 -20.72 14.89 25.52
C GLY A 301 -20.85 13.46 25.01
N ALA A 302 -19.79 12.86 24.45
CA ALA A 302 -19.85 11.45 24.02
C ALA A 302 -19.86 10.49 25.22
N GLU A 303 -20.95 9.76 25.41
CA GLU A 303 -21.13 8.80 26.52
C GLU A 303 -20.64 7.38 26.21
N ASN A 304 -20.29 7.07 24.96
CA ASN A 304 -19.94 5.73 24.53
C ASN A 304 -18.43 5.52 24.45
N LEU A 305 -18.01 4.30 24.77
CA LEU A 305 -16.62 3.87 24.67
C LEU A 305 -16.26 3.60 23.21
N GLU A 306 -15.15 4.15 22.74
CA GLU A 306 -14.70 3.96 21.36
C GLU A 306 -14.05 2.59 21.16
N VAL A 307 -14.42 1.95 20.05
CA VAL A 307 -13.98 0.61 19.69
C VAL A 307 -13.44 0.62 18.26
N LEU A 308 -12.18 0.21 18.11
CA LEU A 308 -11.54 0.02 16.81
C LEU A 308 -11.37 -1.48 16.50
N PRO A 309 -12.11 -2.02 15.52
CA PRO A 309 -11.88 -3.37 15.02
C PRO A 309 -10.66 -3.43 14.11
N ILE A 310 -9.82 -4.45 14.29
CA ILE A 310 -8.70 -4.79 13.42
C ILE A 310 -8.90 -6.21 12.89
N ILE A 311 -9.04 -6.31 11.57
CA ILE A 311 -9.49 -7.55 10.92
C ILE A 311 -8.46 -7.99 9.90
N GLY A 312 -8.25 -9.29 9.80
CA GLY A 312 -7.38 -9.83 8.76
C GLY A 312 -7.08 -11.30 8.97
N PRO A 313 -6.43 -11.96 7.99
CA PRO A 313 -6.12 -13.38 8.06
C PRO A 313 -5.31 -13.79 9.31
N GLY A 314 -5.26 -15.11 9.57
CA GLY A 314 -4.39 -15.66 10.61
C GLY A 314 -2.92 -15.28 10.35
N LYS A 315 -2.17 -14.97 11.42
CA LYS A 315 -0.72 -14.70 11.37
C LYS A 315 -0.26 -13.60 10.39
N VAL A 316 -1.17 -12.71 10.01
CA VAL A 316 -0.85 -11.51 9.20
C VAL A 316 -0.17 -10.39 10.01
N GLY A 317 -0.06 -10.58 11.34
CA GLY A 317 0.62 -9.68 12.28
C GLY A 317 -0.27 -8.64 12.98
N LYS A 318 -1.55 -8.94 13.21
CA LYS A 318 -2.48 -8.03 13.94
C LYS A 318 -1.99 -7.72 15.37
N SER A 319 -1.70 -8.75 16.16
CA SER A 319 -1.16 -8.62 17.51
C SER A 319 0.15 -7.85 17.53
N THR A 320 1.03 -8.15 16.56
CA THR A 320 2.31 -7.45 16.39
C THR A 320 2.11 -5.97 16.10
N LEU A 321 1.16 -5.61 15.22
CA LEU A 321 0.85 -4.22 14.91
C LEU A 321 0.35 -3.47 16.14
N VAL A 322 -0.60 -4.06 16.89
CA VAL A 322 -1.16 -3.42 18.09
C VAL A 322 -0.08 -3.26 19.15
N ALA A 323 0.71 -4.31 19.42
CA ALA A 323 1.80 -4.25 20.37
C ALA A 323 2.88 -3.22 19.98
N HIS A 324 3.16 -3.06 18.68
CA HIS A 324 4.06 -2.03 18.17
C HIS A 324 3.49 -0.61 18.39
N VAL A 325 2.20 -0.40 18.09
CA VAL A 325 1.52 0.88 18.35
C VAL A 325 1.47 1.21 19.84
N CYS A 326 1.25 0.23 20.71
CA CYS A 326 1.24 0.45 22.16
C CYS A 326 2.62 0.86 22.72
N LYS A 327 3.71 0.62 21.98
CA LYS A 327 5.06 1.07 22.33
C LYS A 327 5.42 2.44 21.76
N ASP A 328 4.58 3.02 20.91
CA ASP A 328 4.79 4.39 20.41
C ASP A 328 4.74 5.37 21.58
N GLU A 329 5.73 6.27 21.67
CA GLU A 329 5.85 7.22 22.78
C GLU A 329 4.61 8.10 22.94
N ARG A 330 3.92 8.43 21.84
CA ARG A 330 2.68 9.22 21.87
C ARG A 330 1.55 8.46 22.55
N VAL A 331 1.48 7.14 22.33
CA VAL A 331 0.48 6.25 22.92
C VAL A 331 0.81 5.98 24.38
N LEU A 332 2.08 5.70 24.69
CA LEU A 332 2.57 5.52 26.07
C LEU A 332 2.34 6.76 26.95
N GLY A 333 2.50 7.96 26.38
CA GLY A 333 2.19 9.21 27.07
C GLY A 333 0.69 9.49 27.23
N HIS A 334 -0.18 8.82 26.45
CA HIS A 334 -1.62 9.04 26.44
C HIS A 334 -2.39 8.07 27.33
N PHE A 335 -1.97 6.81 27.43
CA PHE A 335 -2.63 5.78 28.22
C PHE A 335 -1.77 5.38 29.43
N SER A 336 -2.38 5.38 30.61
CA SER A 336 -1.71 5.02 31.87
C SER A 336 -1.54 3.51 32.04
N GLU A 337 -2.39 2.72 31.37
CA GLU A 337 -2.43 1.26 31.50
C GLU A 337 -2.93 0.64 30.20
N VAL A 338 -2.28 -0.44 29.75
CA VAL A 338 -2.72 -1.26 28.61
C VAL A 338 -3.06 -2.65 29.15
N ILE A 339 -4.30 -3.09 28.94
CA ILE A 339 -4.81 -4.38 29.38
C ILE A 339 -5.05 -5.24 28.15
N VAL A 340 -4.35 -6.38 28.05
CA VAL A 340 -4.52 -7.35 26.96
C VAL A 340 -5.40 -8.49 27.45
N LEU A 341 -6.42 -8.84 26.66
CA LEU A 341 -7.40 -9.90 26.91
C LEU A 341 -7.39 -10.86 25.73
N HIS A 342 -7.37 -12.16 26.00
CA HIS A 342 -7.39 -13.23 25.00
C HIS A 342 -8.74 -13.94 24.98
N ASP A 343 -9.03 -14.66 23.90
CA ASP A 343 -10.27 -15.43 23.69
C ASP A 343 -10.64 -16.37 24.87
N HIS A 344 -9.66 -16.89 25.59
CA HIS A 344 -9.88 -17.75 26.76
C HIS A 344 -10.27 -16.99 28.02
N ASP A 345 -10.01 -15.69 28.10
CA ASP A 345 -10.30 -14.83 29.26
C ASP A 345 -11.79 -14.42 29.33
N PHE A 346 -12.59 -14.84 28.35
CA PHE A 346 -14.03 -14.56 28.25
C PHE A 346 -14.89 -15.65 28.91
N THR A 347 -14.43 -16.19 30.04
CA THR A 347 -15.29 -16.96 30.94
C THR A 347 -16.04 -16.02 31.90
N ASP A 348 -17.25 -16.39 32.34
CA ASP A 348 -18.08 -15.55 33.23
C ASP A 348 -17.33 -15.12 34.50
N HIS A 349 -16.43 -15.98 35.01
CA HIS A 349 -15.63 -15.72 36.21
C HIS A 349 -14.49 -14.71 35.97
N GLU A 350 -13.80 -14.76 34.83
CA GLU A 350 -12.67 -13.87 34.53
C GLU A 350 -13.12 -12.45 34.17
N LEU A 351 -14.27 -12.33 33.49
CA LEU A 351 -14.90 -11.03 33.25
C LEU A 351 -15.33 -10.34 34.55
N VAL A 352 -15.83 -11.11 35.53
CA VAL A 352 -16.11 -10.61 36.89
C VAL A 352 -14.82 -10.14 37.57
N THR A 353 -13.72 -10.89 37.48
CA THR A 353 -12.44 -10.43 38.04
C THR A 353 -11.87 -9.19 37.35
N LEU A 354 -12.15 -8.95 36.06
CA LEU A 354 -11.81 -7.71 35.36
C LEU A 354 -12.60 -6.53 35.90
N ILE A 355 -13.90 -6.72 36.13
CA ILE A 355 -14.79 -5.75 36.78
C ILE A 355 -14.25 -5.43 38.18
N GLU A 356 -13.97 -6.46 38.99
CA GLU A 356 -13.42 -6.32 40.34
C GLU A 356 -12.02 -5.66 40.35
N ARG A 357 -11.14 -5.94 39.38
CA ARG A 357 -9.84 -5.27 39.22
C ARG A 357 -9.96 -3.78 38.89
N CYS A 358 -10.99 -3.41 38.13
CA CYS A 358 -11.30 -2.01 37.88
C CYS A 358 -11.85 -1.35 39.16
N GLU A 359 -12.73 -2.03 39.89
CA GLU A 359 -13.40 -1.53 41.11
C GLU A 359 -12.46 -1.44 42.34
N THR A 360 -11.61 -2.44 42.58
CA THR A 360 -10.70 -2.50 43.76
C THR A 360 -9.60 -1.44 43.72
N LYS A 361 -9.14 -1.02 42.53
CA LYS A 361 -8.22 0.13 42.39
C LYS A 361 -8.92 1.48 42.58
N HIS A 362 -10.25 1.57 42.38
CA HIS A 362 -11.02 2.81 42.63
C HIS A 362 -11.24 3.07 44.12
N GLN A 363 -11.31 2.04 44.96
CA GLN A 363 -11.60 2.20 46.39
C GLN A 363 -10.37 2.53 47.24
N ASN A 364 -9.16 2.19 46.78
CA ASN A 364 -7.91 2.38 47.53
C ASN A 364 -7.18 3.72 47.27
N GLN A 365 -7.64 4.57 46.35
CA GLN A 365 -6.98 5.85 46.03
C GLN A 365 -7.96 7.02 45.90
N LEU A 366 -8.74 7.24 46.96
CA LEU A 366 -9.55 8.44 47.18
C LEU A 366 -8.66 9.66 47.51
N SER A 367 -7.69 9.95 46.65
CA SER A 367 -6.79 11.10 46.78
C SER A 367 -6.55 11.76 45.41
N ASN A 368 -7.43 12.71 45.07
CA ASN A 368 -7.20 13.96 44.33
C ASN A 368 -6.33 14.01 43.04
N SER A 369 -6.18 12.96 42.23
CA SER A 369 -5.58 13.11 40.87
C SER A 369 -6.34 12.41 39.70
N ASN A 370 -7.48 11.78 39.96
CA ASN A 370 -8.21 10.91 39.01
C ASN A 370 -8.82 11.56 37.74
N LYS A 371 -8.45 12.79 37.38
CA LYS A 371 -9.01 13.46 36.19
C LYS A 371 -8.38 13.04 34.85
N ASP A 372 -7.29 12.26 34.85
CA ASP A 372 -6.54 11.96 33.61
C ASP A 372 -6.07 10.51 33.43
N ARG A 373 -6.55 9.56 34.25
CA ARG A 373 -6.22 8.13 34.06
C ARG A 373 -6.94 7.62 32.81
N ARG A 374 -6.23 7.07 31.82
CA ARG A 374 -6.81 6.49 30.59
C ARG A 374 -6.32 5.06 30.42
N VAL A 375 -7.23 4.15 30.09
CA VAL A 375 -6.92 2.73 29.92
C VAL A 375 -7.17 2.32 28.46
N LEU A 376 -6.27 1.52 27.90
CA LEU A 376 -6.44 0.89 26.59
C LEU A 376 -6.70 -0.60 26.78
N PHE A 377 -7.86 -1.08 26.33
CA PHE A 377 -8.14 -2.51 26.27
C PHE A 377 -7.78 -3.06 24.90
N VAL A 378 -7.01 -4.13 24.86
CA VAL A 378 -6.66 -4.87 23.65
C VAL A 378 -7.27 -6.26 23.75
N VAL A 379 -8.29 -6.53 22.94
CA VAL A 379 -8.98 -7.82 22.91
C VAL A 379 -8.49 -8.62 21.69
N GLU A 380 -7.86 -9.76 21.94
CA GLU A 380 -7.32 -10.67 20.93
C GLU A 380 -8.20 -11.91 20.76
N LEU A 381 -8.91 -11.98 19.64
CA LEU A 381 -9.84 -13.06 19.32
C LEU A 381 -9.23 -14.04 18.32
N VAL A 382 -9.23 -15.33 18.67
CA VAL A 382 -8.87 -16.41 17.75
C VAL A 382 -10.06 -16.74 16.84
N GLY A 383 -11.29 -16.67 17.37
CA GLY A 383 -12.54 -16.98 16.68
C GLY A 383 -13.54 -15.82 16.64
N ASP A 384 -14.82 -16.19 16.51
CA ASP A 384 -15.94 -15.28 16.65
C ASP A 384 -16.28 -15.08 18.13
N LEU A 385 -16.35 -13.83 18.58
CA LEU A 385 -16.83 -13.51 19.92
C LEU A 385 -18.36 -13.60 19.94
N LYS A 386 -18.91 -14.27 20.96
CA LYS A 386 -20.36 -14.30 21.19
C LYS A 386 -20.87 -12.90 21.54
N GLU A 387 -22.00 -12.50 20.97
CA GLU A 387 -22.60 -11.17 21.22
C GLU A 387 -22.85 -10.93 22.71
N ASP A 388 -23.34 -11.94 23.45
CA ASP A 388 -23.60 -11.81 24.89
C ASP A 388 -22.32 -11.51 25.69
N ALA A 389 -21.22 -12.20 25.38
CA ALA A 389 -19.92 -11.98 26.02
C ALA A 389 -19.35 -10.59 25.70
N TRP A 390 -19.49 -10.15 24.45
CA TRP A 390 -19.12 -8.78 24.06
C TRP A 390 -19.96 -7.72 24.78
N ASN A 391 -21.28 -7.88 24.80
CA ASN A 391 -22.20 -6.93 25.42
C ASN A 391 -21.94 -6.81 26.93
N MET A 392 -21.63 -7.93 27.59
CA MET A 392 -21.21 -7.97 28.99
C MET A 392 -19.90 -7.19 29.19
N LEU A 393 -18.86 -7.46 28.41
CA LEU A 393 -17.58 -6.74 28.47
C LEU A 393 -17.75 -5.23 28.20
N TYR A 394 -18.48 -4.88 27.14
CA TYR A 394 -18.70 -3.49 26.76
C TYR A 394 -19.46 -2.72 27.84
N SER A 395 -20.51 -3.32 28.40
CA SER A 395 -21.32 -2.72 29.47
C SER A 395 -20.50 -2.57 30.76
N ALA A 396 -19.71 -3.57 31.12
CA ALA A 396 -18.79 -3.52 32.25
C ALA A 396 -17.75 -2.42 32.09
N SER A 397 -17.13 -2.35 30.91
CA SER A 397 -16.12 -1.36 30.57
C SER A 397 -16.70 0.05 30.62
N LYS A 398 -17.88 0.26 30.04
CA LYS A 398 -18.57 1.56 30.06
C LYS A 398 -18.87 2.05 31.49
N ARG A 399 -19.14 1.13 32.43
CA ARG A 399 -19.45 1.48 33.83
C ARG A 399 -18.20 1.79 34.66
N CYS A 400 -17.10 1.07 34.45
CA CYS A 400 -15.98 1.05 35.39
C CYS A 400 -14.74 1.80 34.90
N VAL A 401 -14.65 2.08 33.61
CA VAL A 401 -13.45 2.59 32.97
C VAL A 401 -13.45 4.12 32.91
N PRO A 402 -12.31 4.79 33.17
CA PRO A 402 -12.20 6.24 33.06
C PRO A 402 -12.59 6.79 31.67
N ARG A 403 -13.06 8.04 31.66
CA ARG A 403 -13.34 8.78 30.41
C ARG A 403 -12.11 8.82 29.49
N CYS A 404 -12.35 8.83 28.19
CA CYS A 404 -11.32 8.81 27.13
C CYS A 404 -10.51 7.51 27.01
N SER A 405 -10.90 6.45 27.71
CA SER A 405 -10.38 5.09 27.47
C SER A 405 -10.90 4.53 26.15
N LYS A 406 -10.20 3.55 25.58
CA LYS A 406 -10.51 2.99 24.25
C LYS A 406 -10.34 1.47 24.23
N ILE A 407 -11.03 0.84 23.28
CA ILE A 407 -10.90 -0.60 23.03
C ILE A 407 -10.38 -0.82 21.60
N ILE A 408 -9.39 -1.70 21.46
CA ILE A 408 -8.99 -2.32 20.20
C ILE A 408 -9.44 -3.78 20.24
N VAL A 409 -10.10 -4.24 19.19
CA VAL A 409 -10.50 -5.65 19.04
C VAL A 409 -9.85 -6.22 17.80
N THR A 410 -9.04 -7.27 17.95
CA THR A 410 -8.41 -7.96 16.83
C THR A 410 -9.09 -9.30 16.56
N SER A 411 -9.40 -9.62 15.29
CA SER A 411 -9.98 -10.91 14.92
C SER A 411 -9.63 -11.34 13.50
N ARG A 412 -9.82 -12.63 13.21
CA ARG A 412 -9.81 -13.20 11.85
C ARG A 412 -11.14 -13.01 11.11
N SER A 413 -12.23 -12.74 11.84
CA SER A 413 -13.58 -12.70 11.31
C SER A 413 -14.02 -11.29 10.98
N ASP A 414 -14.61 -11.10 9.79
CA ASP A 414 -15.23 -9.84 9.41
C ASP A 414 -16.45 -9.47 10.25
N LYS A 415 -17.00 -10.40 11.03
CA LYS A 415 -18.17 -10.15 11.88
C LYS A 415 -17.93 -9.06 12.93
N ILE A 416 -16.68 -8.91 13.39
CA ILE A 416 -16.36 -7.90 14.40
C ILE A 416 -16.43 -6.45 13.88
N LYS A 417 -16.61 -6.22 12.56
CA LYS A 417 -16.85 -4.88 12.00
C LYS A 417 -18.01 -4.17 12.68
N ASN A 418 -19.06 -4.93 13.00
CA ASN A 418 -20.27 -4.40 13.63
C ASN A 418 -20.08 -4.01 15.10
N LEU A 419 -18.98 -4.44 15.73
CA LEU A 419 -18.64 -4.08 17.12
C LEU A 419 -17.92 -2.73 17.20
N GLY A 420 -17.43 -2.22 16.07
CA GLY A 420 -16.66 -0.98 16.00
C GLY A 420 -17.53 0.26 16.06
N THR A 421 -17.03 1.29 16.75
CA THR A 421 -17.58 2.65 16.66
C THR A 421 -16.97 3.43 15.50
N THR A 422 -15.91 2.90 14.88
CA THR A 422 -15.20 3.48 13.73
C THR A 422 -14.99 2.45 12.63
N GLU A 423 -14.57 2.90 11.45
CA GLU A 423 -14.19 1.99 10.36
C GLU A 423 -13.08 1.01 10.80
N ALA A 424 -13.26 -0.27 10.46
CA ALA A 424 -12.32 -1.31 10.82
C ALA A 424 -11.01 -1.20 10.02
N VAL A 425 -9.87 -1.39 10.70
CA VAL A 425 -8.57 -1.47 10.03
C VAL A 425 -8.38 -2.89 9.49
N THR A 426 -8.27 -3.02 8.16
CA THR A 426 -8.11 -4.32 7.51
C THR A 426 -6.64 -4.60 7.18
N LEU A 427 -6.06 -5.63 7.78
CA LEU A 427 -4.72 -6.13 7.49
C LEU A 427 -4.79 -7.28 6.50
N ASN A 428 -4.45 -7.00 5.24
CA ASN A 428 -4.34 -8.00 4.18
C ASN A 428 -2.92 -8.58 4.12
N TYR A 429 -2.73 -9.74 3.47
CA TYR A 429 -1.39 -10.23 3.13
C TYR A 429 -0.61 -9.16 2.33
N LEU A 430 0.72 -9.14 2.47
CA LEU A 430 1.58 -8.28 1.65
C LEU A 430 1.38 -8.64 0.17
N SER A 431 1.46 -7.63 -0.71
CA SER A 431 1.47 -7.87 -2.16
C SER A 431 2.68 -8.72 -2.54
N HIS A 432 2.63 -9.42 -3.68
CA HIS A 432 3.75 -10.27 -4.12
C HIS A 432 5.07 -9.49 -4.21
N GLU A 433 5.01 -8.23 -4.65
CA GLU A 433 6.17 -7.35 -4.77
C GLU A 433 6.68 -6.90 -3.39
N ALA A 434 5.78 -6.51 -2.47
CA ALA A 434 6.15 -6.13 -1.11
C ALA A 434 6.72 -7.33 -0.33
N TYR A 435 6.12 -8.51 -0.48
CA TYR A 435 6.58 -9.75 0.14
C TYR A 435 7.94 -10.20 -0.40
N TRP A 436 8.17 -10.06 -1.71
CA TRP A 436 9.49 -10.25 -2.32
C TRP A 436 10.51 -9.26 -1.75
N TYR A 437 10.18 -7.97 -1.73
CA TYR A 437 11.09 -6.93 -1.24
C TYR A 437 11.46 -7.16 0.23
N PHE A 438 10.48 -7.55 1.05
CA PHE A 438 10.69 -7.97 2.44
C PHE A 438 11.68 -9.13 2.52
N PHE A 439 11.48 -10.19 1.73
CA PHE A 439 12.39 -11.33 1.69
C PHE A 439 13.81 -10.93 1.29
N LYS A 440 13.92 -10.14 0.22
CA LYS A 440 15.19 -9.63 -0.33
C LYS A 440 15.94 -8.85 0.74
N THR A 441 15.26 -7.97 1.48
CA THR A 441 15.86 -7.18 2.56
C THR A 441 16.36 -8.07 3.69
N LEU A 442 15.57 -9.06 4.13
CA LEU A 442 15.96 -9.98 5.21
C LEU A 442 17.12 -10.90 4.83
N THR A 443 17.12 -11.44 3.61
CA THR A 443 18.12 -12.42 3.15
C THR A 443 19.46 -11.79 2.87
N PHE A 444 19.48 -10.67 2.13
CA PHE A 444 20.71 -10.01 1.74
C PHE A 444 21.28 -9.12 2.84
N GLY A 445 20.44 -8.63 3.77
CA GLY A 445 20.91 -7.78 4.85
C GLY A 445 21.54 -6.50 4.31
N SER A 446 22.80 -6.26 4.67
CA SER A 446 23.61 -5.14 4.18
C SER A 446 24.33 -5.42 2.85
N ILE A 447 24.25 -6.65 2.32
CA ILE A 447 24.90 -7.01 1.05
C ILE A 447 24.05 -6.45 -0.08
N ASN A 448 24.66 -5.74 -1.04
CA ASN A 448 23.92 -5.23 -2.20
C ASN A 448 23.45 -6.41 -3.06
N PRO A 449 22.12 -6.65 -3.19
CA PRO A 449 21.59 -7.75 -4.00
C PRO A 449 21.93 -7.62 -5.50
N GLU A 450 22.22 -6.40 -5.98
CA GLU A 450 22.61 -6.12 -7.36
C GLU A 450 23.95 -6.79 -7.73
N MET A 451 24.81 -7.03 -6.73
CA MET A 451 26.06 -7.79 -6.92
C MET A 451 25.82 -9.28 -7.13
N HIS A 452 24.60 -9.76 -6.87
CA HIS A 452 24.22 -11.17 -6.90
C HIS A 452 22.89 -11.42 -7.65
N PRO A 453 22.78 -11.06 -8.94
CA PRO A 453 21.51 -11.10 -9.68
C PRO A 453 20.92 -12.51 -9.79
N ARG A 454 21.77 -13.55 -9.83
CA ARG A 454 21.32 -14.95 -9.83
C ARG A 454 20.68 -15.36 -8.51
N LEU A 455 21.22 -14.92 -7.37
CA LEU A 455 20.66 -15.20 -6.05
C LEU A 455 19.36 -14.41 -5.85
N ALA A 456 19.32 -13.14 -6.26
CA ALA A 456 18.11 -12.33 -6.21
C ALA A 456 16.96 -13.03 -6.96
N TYR A 457 17.21 -13.55 -8.16
CA TYR A 457 16.20 -14.34 -8.88
C TYR A 457 15.73 -15.60 -8.11
N VAL A 458 16.66 -16.37 -7.55
CA VAL A 458 16.29 -17.59 -6.79
C VAL A 458 15.46 -17.22 -5.56
N ALA A 459 15.81 -16.15 -4.86
CA ALA A 459 15.01 -15.69 -3.73
C ALA A 459 13.62 -15.21 -4.17
N MET A 460 13.47 -14.61 -5.36
CA MET A 460 12.15 -14.26 -5.89
C MET A 460 11.29 -15.49 -6.12
N GLU A 461 11.87 -16.54 -6.69
CA GLU A 461 11.19 -17.83 -6.85
C GLU A 461 10.82 -18.48 -5.51
N ILE A 462 11.69 -18.35 -4.50
CA ILE A 462 11.39 -18.82 -3.14
C ILE A 462 10.21 -18.05 -2.55
N ALA A 463 10.20 -16.71 -2.64
CA ALA A 463 9.11 -15.89 -2.16
C ALA A 463 7.76 -16.28 -2.81
N ARG A 464 7.75 -16.54 -4.13
CA ARG A 464 6.56 -17.05 -4.85
C ARG A 464 6.07 -18.39 -4.29
N VAL A 465 6.97 -19.30 -3.96
CA VAL A 465 6.62 -20.62 -3.38
C VAL A 465 6.13 -20.50 -1.94
N LEU A 466 6.59 -19.50 -1.17
CA LEU A 466 6.16 -19.29 0.22
C LEU A 466 4.83 -18.56 0.36
N ASN A 467 4.35 -17.90 -0.70
CA ASN A 467 3.00 -17.39 -0.86
C ASN A 467 2.43 -16.60 0.34
N GLY A 468 3.15 -15.56 0.81
CA GLY A 468 2.65 -14.65 1.83
C GLY A 468 2.84 -15.08 3.30
N SER A 469 3.36 -16.29 3.56
CA SER A 469 3.62 -16.78 4.92
C SER A 469 4.83 -16.10 5.61
N PHE A 470 4.56 -15.19 6.55
CA PHE A 470 5.59 -14.49 7.35
C PHE A 470 6.52 -15.44 8.12
N LEU A 471 5.96 -16.47 8.75
CA LEU A 471 6.75 -17.42 9.54
C LEU A 471 7.77 -18.18 8.68
N CYS A 472 7.34 -18.61 7.50
CA CYS A 472 8.19 -19.39 6.60
C CYS A 472 9.20 -18.52 5.85
N ILE A 473 8.85 -17.30 5.44
CA ILE A 473 9.79 -16.41 4.75
C ILE A 473 10.93 -15.97 5.66
N VAL A 474 10.63 -15.65 6.91
CA VAL A 474 11.63 -15.26 7.91
C VAL A 474 12.56 -16.44 8.21
N GLY A 475 11.99 -17.63 8.48
CA GLY A 475 12.80 -18.83 8.72
C GLY A 475 13.67 -19.23 7.51
N THR A 476 13.15 -19.07 6.29
CA THR A 476 13.94 -19.32 5.07
C THR A 476 15.00 -18.24 4.87
N ALA A 477 14.72 -16.98 5.23
CA ALA A 477 15.66 -15.88 5.08
C ALA A 477 16.91 -16.11 5.94
N TYR A 478 16.72 -16.41 7.21
CA TYR A 478 17.84 -16.72 8.12
C TYR A 478 18.62 -17.95 7.67
N LEU A 479 17.95 -18.99 7.16
CA LEU A 479 18.64 -20.17 6.63
C LEU A 479 19.55 -19.85 5.44
N LEU A 480 19.16 -18.91 4.58
CA LEU A 480 19.92 -18.53 3.40
C LEU A 480 21.01 -17.49 3.69
N ARG A 481 20.83 -16.67 4.73
CA ARG A 481 21.74 -15.58 5.09
C ARG A 481 23.16 -16.06 5.43
N ASP A 482 23.30 -17.30 5.90
CA ASP A 482 24.61 -17.86 6.28
C ASP A 482 25.37 -18.50 5.11
N ASN A 483 24.76 -18.65 3.93
CA ASN A 483 25.39 -19.32 2.78
C ASN A 483 24.93 -18.73 1.44
N PHE A 484 25.79 -17.94 0.80
CA PHE A 484 25.53 -17.27 -0.48
C PHE A 484 25.91 -18.10 -1.72
N GLU A 485 26.06 -19.43 -1.60
CA GLU A 485 26.27 -20.28 -2.76
C GLU A 485 24.96 -20.54 -3.53
N ILE A 486 25.00 -20.30 -4.84
CA ILE A 486 23.85 -20.47 -5.74
C ILE A 486 23.29 -21.91 -5.73
N HIS A 487 24.16 -22.91 -5.56
CA HIS A 487 23.76 -24.31 -5.48
C HIS A 487 22.95 -24.60 -4.20
N PHE A 488 23.34 -23.99 -3.08
CA PHE A 488 22.61 -24.12 -1.82
C PHE A 488 21.19 -23.53 -1.96
N TRP A 489 21.08 -22.29 -2.47
CA TRP A 489 19.78 -21.63 -2.67
C TRP A 489 18.88 -22.41 -3.63
N SER A 490 19.46 -22.93 -4.72
CA SER A 490 18.73 -23.76 -5.70
C SER A 490 18.19 -25.07 -5.08
N LYS A 491 18.95 -25.69 -4.17
CA LYS A 491 18.53 -26.89 -3.43
C LYS A 491 17.36 -26.59 -2.50
N ILE A 492 17.41 -25.46 -1.78
CA ILE A 492 16.31 -25.00 -0.91
C ILE A 492 15.05 -24.74 -1.75
N LEU A 493 15.16 -24.01 -2.86
CA LEU A 493 14.04 -23.75 -3.76
C LEU A 493 13.42 -25.06 -4.29
N ALA A 494 14.23 -26.00 -4.76
CA ALA A 494 13.76 -27.28 -5.26
C ALA A 494 13.04 -28.10 -4.17
N PHE A 495 13.53 -28.05 -2.93
CA PHE A 495 12.89 -28.67 -1.78
C PHE A 495 11.53 -28.04 -1.48
N LEU A 496 11.46 -26.71 -1.39
CA LEU A 496 10.22 -25.98 -1.12
C LEU A 496 9.16 -26.25 -2.19
N ARG A 497 9.54 -26.20 -3.49
CA ARG A 497 8.63 -26.54 -4.60
C ARG A 497 8.06 -27.94 -4.47
N ARG A 498 8.91 -28.94 -4.20
CA ARG A 498 8.46 -30.33 -4.01
C ARG A 498 7.53 -30.48 -2.80
N ARG A 499 7.80 -29.74 -1.70
CA ARG A 499 6.96 -29.73 -0.50
C ARG A 499 5.57 -29.18 -0.82
N VAL A 500 5.50 -28.03 -1.48
CA VAL A 500 4.24 -27.39 -1.89
C VAL A 500 3.47 -28.29 -2.86
N GLN A 501 4.11 -28.75 -3.94
CA GLN A 501 3.46 -29.58 -4.96
C GLN A 501 2.84 -30.84 -4.35
N LYS A 502 3.53 -31.52 -3.43
CA LYS A 502 2.98 -32.73 -2.77
C LYS A 502 1.82 -32.45 -1.85
N HIS A 503 1.84 -31.32 -1.16
CA HIS A 503 0.73 -30.92 -0.30
C HIS A 503 -0.50 -30.59 -1.14
N VAL A 504 -0.34 -29.79 -2.19
CA VAL A 504 -1.42 -29.46 -3.12
C VAL A 504 -1.99 -30.74 -3.75
N LEU A 505 -1.14 -31.68 -4.18
CA LEU A 505 -1.60 -32.96 -4.74
C LEU A 505 -2.34 -33.86 -3.72
N ARG A 506 -1.97 -33.80 -2.43
CA ARG A 506 -2.51 -34.71 -1.41
C ARG A 506 -3.72 -34.13 -0.65
N PHE A 507 -3.76 -32.81 -0.49
CA PHE A 507 -4.72 -32.12 0.37
C PHE A 507 -5.48 -30.99 -0.33
N GLY A 508 -5.13 -30.63 -1.57
CA GLY A 508 -5.80 -29.56 -2.34
C GLY A 508 -5.47 -28.14 -1.88
N GLU A 509 -4.80 -27.97 -0.75
CA GLU A 509 -4.46 -26.67 -0.14
C GLU A 509 -2.95 -26.48 -0.03
N HIS A 510 -2.51 -25.22 0.13
CA HIS A 510 -1.11 -24.93 0.38
C HIS A 510 -0.70 -25.43 1.77
N PRO A 511 0.51 -26.00 1.96
CA PRO A 511 0.94 -26.53 3.26
C PRO A 511 0.89 -25.53 4.40
N PHE A 512 1.02 -24.23 4.12
CA PHE A 512 1.04 -23.18 5.14
C PHE A 512 -0.37 -22.77 5.57
N ASP A 513 -1.35 -22.83 4.67
CA ASP A 513 -2.76 -22.56 5.00
C ASP A 513 -3.29 -23.60 6.00
N LEU A 514 -2.89 -24.86 5.83
CA LEU A 514 -3.24 -25.95 6.75
C LEU A 514 -2.65 -25.76 8.16
N VAL A 515 -1.40 -25.33 8.24
CA VAL A 515 -0.72 -25.06 9.53
C VAL A 515 -1.36 -23.86 10.22
N ASP A 516 -1.78 -22.84 9.48
CA ASP A 516 -2.51 -21.69 10.00
C ASP A 516 -3.93 -22.04 10.48
N GLN A 517 -4.51 -23.11 9.94
CA GLN A 517 -5.78 -23.70 10.36
C GLN A 517 -5.62 -24.76 11.48
N ASN A 518 -4.42 -24.99 12.03
CA ASN A 518 -4.14 -26.05 13.00
C ASN A 518 -4.51 -27.47 12.51
N ARG A 519 -4.36 -27.72 11.21
CA ARG A 519 -4.55 -29.03 10.58
C ARG A 519 -3.22 -29.76 10.45
N ILE A 520 -3.28 -31.09 10.47
CA ILE A 520 -2.10 -31.97 10.40
C ILE A 520 -1.37 -31.75 9.07
N SER A 521 -0.07 -31.46 9.13
CA SER A 521 0.75 -31.24 7.94
C SER A 521 1.98 -32.15 7.91
N HIS A 522 2.20 -32.80 6.77
CA HIS A 522 3.34 -33.70 6.57
C HIS A 522 4.48 -32.99 5.84
N HIS A 523 5.70 -33.06 6.38
CA HIS A 523 6.85 -32.37 5.83
C HIS A 523 8.02 -33.33 5.67
N ARG A 524 8.52 -33.44 4.43
CA ARG A 524 9.69 -34.29 4.15
C ARG A 524 10.96 -33.62 4.68
N ARG A 525 11.95 -34.41 5.09
CA ARG A 525 13.29 -33.94 5.48
C ARG A 525 14.21 -33.78 4.26
N MET A 526 15.18 -32.89 4.34
CA MET A 526 16.10 -32.58 3.23
C MET A 526 17.16 -33.65 3.03
N VAL A 527 17.85 -34.06 4.11
CA VAL A 527 18.98 -35.02 4.04
C VAL A 527 18.51 -36.47 4.01
N THR A 528 17.39 -36.78 4.66
CA THR A 528 16.79 -38.13 4.73
C THR A 528 15.41 -38.15 4.03
N PRO A 529 15.35 -38.31 2.69
CA PRO A 529 14.08 -38.20 1.94
C PRO A 529 13.04 -39.28 2.26
N SER A 530 13.47 -40.37 2.90
CA SER A 530 12.66 -41.47 3.41
C SER A 530 11.94 -41.14 4.73
N GLU A 531 12.31 -40.04 5.39
CA GLU A 531 11.71 -39.59 6.64
C GLU A 531 10.87 -38.33 6.42
N TYR A 532 9.79 -38.23 7.20
CA TYR A 532 8.92 -37.06 7.29
C TYR A 532 8.83 -36.65 8.76
N PHE A 533 8.62 -35.37 9.00
CA PHE A 533 8.06 -34.91 10.27
C PHE A 533 6.62 -34.45 10.04
N VAL A 534 5.75 -34.80 10.98
CA VAL A 534 4.33 -34.46 10.99
C VAL A 534 4.14 -33.37 12.02
N VAL A 535 3.54 -32.25 11.63
CA VAL A 535 3.13 -31.19 12.55
C VAL A 535 1.65 -31.40 12.87
N TYR A 536 1.34 -31.55 14.15
CA TYR A 536 -0.03 -31.79 14.63
C TYR A 536 -0.77 -30.50 14.98
N ARG A 537 -0.08 -29.58 15.65
CA ARG A 537 -0.62 -28.33 16.16
C ARG A 537 0.48 -27.29 16.18
N GLN A 538 0.09 -26.04 15.92
CA GLN A 538 0.88 -24.86 16.23
C GLN A 538 0.20 -24.08 17.35
N TYR A 539 0.99 -23.55 18.28
CA TYR A 539 0.51 -22.62 19.28
C TYR A 539 1.55 -21.54 19.56
N GLU A 540 1.10 -20.47 20.21
CA GLU A 540 1.89 -19.28 20.53
C GLU A 540 2.18 -19.28 22.03
N CYS A 541 3.41 -18.95 22.40
CA CYS A 541 3.85 -18.85 23.78
C CYS A 541 4.26 -17.40 24.09
N PRO A 542 3.91 -16.87 25.28
CA PRO A 542 4.40 -15.57 25.73
C PRO A 542 5.93 -15.57 25.88
N PRO A 543 6.59 -14.41 25.86
CA PRO A 543 8.05 -14.30 25.89
C PRO A 543 8.71 -14.89 27.14
N GLU A 544 7.98 -15.00 28.25
CA GLU A 544 8.44 -15.57 29.52
C GLU A 544 8.37 -17.11 29.54
N ALA A 545 7.65 -17.72 28.61
CA ALA A 545 7.48 -19.18 28.59
C ALA A 545 8.77 -19.89 28.17
N GLU A 546 9.02 -21.05 28.78
CA GLU A 546 10.08 -21.95 28.33
C GLU A 546 9.78 -22.45 26.91
N VAL A 547 10.78 -22.37 26.03
CA VAL A 547 10.65 -22.77 24.63
C VAL A 547 11.53 -23.99 24.32
N PRO A 548 11.09 -24.87 23.40
CA PRO A 548 11.88 -26.05 23.03
C PRO A 548 13.23 -25.67 22.42
N MET A 549 14.28 -26.44 22.76
CA MET A 549 15.63 -26.26 22.19
C MET A 549 15.72 -26.74 20.73
N ILE A 550 14.88 -27.70 20.35
CA ILE A 550 14.83 -28.25 18.99
C ILE A 550 14.21 -27.22 18.06
N ARG A 551 14.91 -26.79 17.02
CA ARG A 551 14.35 -25.86 16.03
C ARG A 551 13.79 -26.61 14.83
N THR A 552 12.77 -26.04 14.21
CA THR A 552 12.15 -26.61 13.02
C THR A 552 13.12 -26.69 11.83
N VAL A 553 14.11 -25.79 11.76
CA VAL A 553 15.19 -25.88 10.76
C VAL A 553 16.01 -27.17 10.91
N ASP A 554 16.29 -27.60 12.13
CA ASP A 554 17.06 -28.82 12.41
C ASP A 554 16.24 -30.07 12.05
N LEU A 555 14.91 -30.01 12.23
CA LEU A 555 13.98 -31.04 11.76
C LEU A 555 13.94 -31.12 10.23
N MET A 556 13.81 -29.97 9.56
CA MET A 556 13.79 -29.89 8.10
C MET A 556 15.09 -30.41 7.50
N TYR A 557 16.24 -30.09 8.08
CA TYR A 557 17.52 -30.51 7.54
C TYR A 557 17.71 -32.03 7.63
N GLY A 558 17.42 -32.64 8.79
CA GLY A 558 17.75 -34.06 8.99
C GLY A 558 18.61 -34.34 10.22
N SER A 559 19.06 -33.29 10.92
CA SER A 559 20.15 -33.35 11.89
C SER A 559 19.78 -34.08 13.19
N ILE A 560 18.48 -34.19 13.47
CA ILE A 560 17.96 -34.66 14.76
C ILE A 560 17.21 -35.99 14.57
N LYS A 561 17.36 -36.90 15.54
CA LYS A 561 16.51 -38.07 15.69
C LYS A 561 15.74 -37.95 17.00
N CYS A 562 14.41 -37.89 16.91
CA CYS A 562 13.51 -37.88 18.05
C CYS A 562 12.50 -39.02 17.88
N HIS A 563 12.16 -39.68 18.97
CA HIS A 563 11.15 -40.73 19.00
C HIS A 563 9.88 -40.21 19.68
N GLY A 564 8.72 -40.52 19.09
CA GLY A 564 7.42 -40.07 19.58
C GLY A 564 7.13 -38.60 19.28
N LYS A 565 6.09 -38.07 19.94
CA LYS A 565 5.71 -36.65 19.84
C LYS A 565 6.62 -35.79 20.70
N PHE A 566 7.09 -34.69 20.12
CA PHE A 566 7.94 -33.72 20.80
C PHE A 566 7.61 -32.32 20.32
N GLU A 567 8.14 -31.31 21.01
CA GLU A 567 7.93 -29.91 20.66
C GLU A 567 9.16 -29.34 19.96
N ALA A 568 8.92 -28.50 18.96
CA ALA A 568 9.97 -27.81 18.24
C ALA A 568 9.64 -26.34 18.07
N LEU A 569 10.62 -25.49 18.35
CA LEU A 569 10.53 -24.06 18.11
C LEU A 569 10.49 -23.80 16.61
N ALA A 570 9.39 -23.22 16.13
CA ALA A 570 9.23 -22.78 14.76
C ALA A 570 9.98 -21.47 14.53
N TRP A 571 9.74 -20.50 15.42
CA TRP A 571 10.30 -19.15 15.36
C TRP A 571 10.05 -18.43 16.68
N ARG A 572 10.92 -17.47 16.99
CA ARG A 572 10.72 -16.50 18.06
C ARG A 572 10.61 -15.13 17.43
N SER A 573 9.50 -14.44 17.64
CA SER A 573 9.31 -13.11 17.09
C SER A 573 10.28 -12.13 17.76
N PRO A 574 11.11 -11.41 16.98
CA PRO A 574 11.91 -10.32 17.50
C PRO A 574 11.09 -9.03 17.63
N LEU A 575 9.85 -9.02 17.13
CA LEU A 575 8.89 -7.93 17.27
C LEU A 575 7.93 -8.18 18.43
N PRO A 576 7.44 -7.11 19.11
CA PRO A 576 6.38 -7.20 20.11
C PRO A 576 5.15 -7.96 19.59
N PRO A 577 4.42 -8.71 20.43
CA PRO A 577 4.66 -8.95 21.86
C PRO A 577 5.72 -10.04 22.13
N TYR A 578 6.58 -10.35 21.15
CA TYR A 578 7.69 -11.31 21.25
C TYR A 578 7.26 -12.76 21.45
N TYR A 579 6.11 -13.13 20.88
CA TYR A 579 5.62 -14.51 20.92
C TYR A 579 6.62 -15.49 20.30
N SER A 580 6.68 -16.67 20.92
CA SER A 580 7.35 -17.83 20.37
C SER A 580 6.32 -18.77 19.76
N TYR A 581 6.59 -19.26 18.55
CA TYR A 581 5.71 -20.17 17.84
C TYR A 581 6.27 -21.58 17.95
N VAL A 582 5.48 -22.49 18.52
CA VAL A 582 5.88 -23.87 18.79
C VAL A 582 5.04 -24.84 17.99
N TYR A 583 5.69 -25.87 17.46
CA TYR A 583 5.05 -27.01 16.80
C TYR A 583 5.11 -28.26 17.66
N THR A 584 3.99 -28.94 17.79
CA THR A 584 3.97 -30.34 18.23
C THR A 584 4.22 -31.23 17.02
N CYS A 585 5.37 -31.94 17.02
CA CYS A 585 5.88 -32.70 15.89
C CYS A 585 6.08 -34.19 16.22
N GLU A 586 6.09 -35.05 15.20
CA GLU A 586 6.59 -36.43 15.27
C GLU A 586 7.38 -36.78 14.01
N ILE A 587 8.50 -37.49 14.13
CA ILE A 587 9.26 -38.01 12.99
C ILE A 587 8.74 -39.41 12.63
N GLN A 588 8.40 -39.61 11.35
CA GLN A 588 7.88 -40.85 10.81
C GLN A 588 8.67 -41.30 9.57
N GLU A 589 8.93 -42.59 9.45
CA GLU A 589 9.52 -43.20 8.25
C GLU A 589 8.45 -43.55 7.21
N GLN A 590 8.83 -43.44 5.93
CA GLN A 590 7.98 -43.86 4.83
C GLN A 590 7.82 -45.39 4.82
N LYS A 591 6.69 -45.91 5.29
CA LYS A 591 6.32 -47.31 5.03
C LYS A 591 6.14 -47.50 3.53
N SER A 592 7.05 -48.23 2.88
CA SER A 592 6.87 -48.63 1.49
C SER A 592 5.70 -49.61 1.40
N THR A 593 4.61 -49.23 0.76
CA THR A 593 3.61 -50.18 0.28
C THR A 593 4.22 -50.93 -0.91
N ALA A 594 4.99 -51.98 -0.62
CA ALA A 594 5.32 -52.98 -1.62
C ALA A 594 4.01 -53.63 -2.05
N ALA A 595 3.50 -53.24 -3.22
CA ALA A 595 2.42 -53.96 -3.87
C ALA A 595 2.88 -55.40 -4.09
N LYS A 596 2.37 -56.33 -3.27
CA LYS A 596 2.46 -57.77 -3.54
C LYS A 596 1.74 -58.01 -4.86
N ARG A 597 2.47 -57.99 -5.98
CA ARG A 597 2.02 -58.58 -7.24
C ARG A 597 1.77 -60.06 -6.98
N LYS A 598 0.51 -60.44 -6.76
CA LYS A 598 0.06 -61.83 -6.88
C LYS A 598 0.40 -62.28 -8.30
N ARG A 599 1.40 -63.16 -8.44
CA ARG A 599 1.59 -63.96 -9.66
C ARG A 599 0.34 -64.84 -9.80
N SER A 600 -0.51 -64.54 -10.78
CA SER A 600 -1.52 -65.47 -11.24
C SER A 600 -0.81 -66.63 -11.95
N MET A 601 -0.75 -67.81 -11.32
CA MET A 601 -0.43 -69.06 -12.02
C MET A 601 -1.55 -69.31 -13.04
N LYS A 602 -1.20 -69.25 -14.33
CA LYS A 602 -2.02 -69.84 -15.39
C LYS A 602 -1.98 -71.35 -15.21
N ILE A 603 -3.10 -71.94 -14.82
CA ILE A 603 -3.33 -73.38 -14.98
C ILE A 603 -3.70 -73.58 -16.45
N GLY A 604 -2.85 -74.28 -17.19
CA GLY A 604 -3.15 -74.75 -18.54
C GLY A 604 -4.24 -75.81 -18.49
N VAL A 605 -5.28 -75.64 -19.29
CA VAL A 605 -6.21 -76.71 -19.65
C VAL A 605 -5.91 -77.07 -21.09
N THR A 606 -5.43 -78.29 -21.26
CA THR A 606 -5.18 -78.97 -22.53
C THR A 606 -6.53 -79.37 -23.13
N LEU A 607 -6.74 -79.03 -24.40
CA LEU A 607 -7.79 -79.62 -25.23
C LEU A 607 -7.44 -81.10 -25.52
N SER A 608 -8.42 -81.97 -25.32
CA SER A 608 -8.58 -83.24 -26.03
C SER A 608 -9.98 -83.26 -26.60
#